data_AF-A0A0E3P7X8-F1
#
_entry.id   AF-A0A0E3P7X8-F1
#
_cell.length_a   1.000
_cell.length_b   1.000
_cell.length_c   1.000
_cell.angle_alpha   90.00
_cell.angle_beta   90.00
_cell.angle_gamma   90.00
#
_symmetry.space_group_name_H-M   'P 1'
#
loop_
_entity.id
_entity.type
_entity.pdbx_description
1 polymer ?
#
loop_
_entity_poly.entity_id
_entity_poly.type
_entity_poly.pdbx_seq_one_letter_code
_entity_poly.pdbx_strand_id
1 'polypeptide(L)'
;MPGNPNEIKLVNNAMSNATRRKIMNFLEAGEKSTEEIGEEIGKSMLDFHLKVLQQASLIELEEGTAKLSEYGRNFLKGKEDKGAEKNSDLSQAKPVEIVEVRQLLPCIADSSKFRVIANMAPPLGGTLKVLEPLFPRSRYSDRISALITQKGEIITTLYGTGKVTMTMIKNEDEAREALENLRGIVNEAIAKGIAPVPREKVRVEPMEIYKYLPQTNCGKCGEQSCYTFAIKLMGGETNLEKCTPLKEPDYATNFEHLQVLSAYI
;
A
#
# COMPACT_ATOMS: atom_id res chain seq x y z
N MET A 1 -7.09 18.50 11.32
CA MET A 1 -6.63 17.36 12.14
C MET A 1 -6.23 16.23 11.20
N PRO A 2 -5.09 15.56 11.37
CA PRO A 2 -4.85 14.30 10.67
C PRO A 2 -5.91 13.29 11.17
N GLY A 3 -6.65 12.69 10.24
CA GLY A 3 -7.71 11.72 10.56
C GLY A 3 -7.15 10.48 11.24
N ASN A 4 -8.01 9.69 11.88
CA ASN A 4 -7.61 8.41 12.49
C ASN A 4 -6.86 7.55 11.44
N PRO A 5 -5.72 6.90 11.76
CA PRO A 5 -5.02 6.04 10.81
C PRO A 5 -5.90 4.99 10.11
N ASN A 6 -6.96 4.53 10.77
CA ASN A 6 -7.97 3.62 10.20
C ASN A 6 -8.87 4.32 9.16
N GLU A 7 -9.26 5.57 9.41
CA GLU A 7 -10.01 6.38 8.44
C GLU A 7 -9.16 6.67 7.19
N ILE A 8 -7.87 6.95 7.36
CA ILE A 8 -6.95 7.18 6.23
C ILE A 8 -6.88 5.94 5.33
N LYS A 9 -6.79 4.72 5.88
CA LYS A 9 -6.79 3.46 5.13
C LYS A 9 -8.11 3.26 4.35
N LEU A 10 -9.24 3.48 5.01
CA LEU A 10 -10.57 3.34 4.41
C LEU A 10 -10.78 4.33 3.25
N VAL A 11 -10.37 5.58 3.43
CA VAL A 11 -10.46 6.63 2.41
C VAL A 11 -9.53 6.33 1.24
N ASN A 12 -8.29 5.91 1.50
CA ASN A 12 -7.37 5.49 0.43
C ASN A 12 -7.91 4.28 -0.34
N ASN A 13 -8.49 3.29 0.37
CA ASN A 13 -9.16 2.15 -0.27
C ASN A 13 -10.29 2.60 -1.19
N ALA A 14 -11.20 3.43 -0.67
CA ALA A 14 -12.33 3.93 -1.42
C ALA A 14 -11.89 4.73 -2.65
N MET A 15 -10.90 5.62 -2.50
CA MET A 15 -10.46 6.50 -3.58
C MET A 15 -9.46 5.88 -4.56
N SER A 16 -8.96 4.67 -4.31
CA SER A 16 -8.11 3.92 -5.25
C SER A 16 -8.87 3.40 -6.48
N ASN A 17 -10.20 3.28 -6.41
CA ASN A 17 -11.06 2.77 -7.49
C ASN A 17 -11.62 3.89 -8.39
N ALA A 18 -11.59 3.69 -9.70
CA ALA A 18 -12.02 4.69 -10.69
C ALA A 18 -13.52 4.98 -10.65
N THR A 19 -14.37 3.96 -10.51
CA THR A 19 -15.83 4.09 -10.42
C THR A 19 -16.21 4.92 -9.20
N ARG A 20 -15.60 4.63 -8.04
CA ARG A 20 -15.84 5.40 -6.80
C ARG A 20 -15.41 6.86 -6.92
N ARG A 21 -14.30 7.15 -7.60
CA ARG A 21 -13.90 8.55 -7.91
C ARG A 21 -14.93 9.26 -8.79
N LYS A 22 -15.49 8.57 -9.80
CA LYS A 22 -16.56 9.13 -10.63
C LYS A 22 -17.82 9.44 -9.81
N ILE A 23 -18.20 8.54 -8.91
CA ILE A 23 -19.35 8.73 -8.00
C ILE A 23 -19.13 9.98 -7.14
N MET A 24 -17.96 10.10 -6.52
CA MET A 24 -17.61 11.27 -5.71
C MET A 24 -17.73 12.60 -6.48
N ASN A 25 -17.23 12.64 -7.72
CA ASN A 25 -17.32 13.84 -8.57
C ASN A 25 -18.76 14.12 -9.00
N PHE A 26 -19.57 13.10 -9.28
CA PHE A 26 -20.97 13.28 -9.66
C PHE A 26 -21.82 13.85 -8.51
N LEU A 27 -21.51 13.43 -7.27
CA LEU A 27 -22.13 13.93 -6.05
C LEU A 27 -21.64 15.33 -5.63
N GLU A 28 -20.61 15.89 -6.28
CA GLU A 28 -20.18 17.27 -6.05
C GLU A 28 -21.27 18.27 -6.48
N ALA A 29 -22.06 17.91 -7.49
CA ALA A 29 -23.19 18.71 -7.98
C ALA A 29 -24.41 18.69 -7.04
N GLY A 30 -24.37 17.91 -5.95
CA GLY A 30 -25.45 17.79 -4.97
C GLY A 30 -25.86 16.34 -4.71
N GLU A 31 -26.90 16.18 -3.89
CA GLU A 31 -27.53 14.90 -3.62
C GLU A 31 -28.10 14.27 -4.91
N LYS A 32 -27.96 12.95 -5.05
CA LYS A 32 -28.43 12.16 -6.21
C LYS A 32 -29.10 10.89 -5.74
N SER A 33 -30.11 10.43 -6.47
CA SER A 33 -30.69 9.10 -6.29
C SER A 33 -29.71 8.01 -6.75
N THR A 34 -29.83 6.82 -6.17
CA THR A 34 -29.02 5.66 -6.57
C THR A 34 -29.26 5.27 -8.03
N GLU A 35 -30.46 5.49 -8.54
CA GLU A 35 -30.85 5.30 -9.92
C GLU A 35 -30.09 6.23 -10.86
N GLU A 36 -30.06 7.54 -10.56
CA GLU A 36 -29.30 8.54 -11.34
C GLU A 36 -27.81 8.20 -11.38
N ILE A 37 -27.23 7.81 -10.24
CA ILE A 37 -25.82 7.42 -10.16
C ILE A 37 -25.57 6.18 -11.03
N GLY A 38 -26.48 5.21 -11.01
CA GLY A 38 -26.37 3.99 -11.80
C GLY A 38 -26.53 4.21 -13.30
N GLU A 39 -27.34 5.19 -13.71
CA GLU A 39 -27.50 5.58 -15.12
C GLU A 39 -26.26 6.30 -15.66
N GLU A 40 -25.67 7.21 -14.89
CA GLU A 40 -24.50 7.98 -15.31
C GLU A 40 -23.20 7.17 -15.27
N ILE A 41 -23.00 6.36 -14.22
CA ILE A 41 -21.70 5.73 -13.92
C ILE A 41 -21.69 4.23 -14.22
N GLY A 42 -22.87 3.61 -14.21
CA GLY A 42 -23.07 2.18 -14.45
C GLY A 42 -23.62 1.43 -13.23
N LYS A 43 -24.53 0.50 -13.47
CA LYS A 43 -25.24 -0.28 -12.43
C LYS A 43 -24.45 -1.46 -11.87
N SER A 44 -23.36 -1.85 -12.54
CA SER A 44 -22.55 -3.00 -12.12
C SER A 44 -21.94 -2.77 -10.75
N MET A 45 -22.31 -3.59 -9.76
CA MET A 45 -21.82 -3.52 -8.38
C MET A 45 -21.99 -2.13 -7.74
N LEU A 46 -23.04 -1.39 -8.12
CA LEU A 46 -23.25 -0.03 -7.64
C LEU A 46 -23.39 0.02 -6.11
N ASP A 47 -24.24 -0.83 -5.54
CA ASP A 47 -24.47 -0.90 -4.08
C ASP A 47 -23.18 -1.16 -3.31
N PHE A 48 -22.31 -2.00 -3.88
CA PHE A 48 -21.00 -2.29 -3.34
C PHE A 48 -20.10 -1.06 -3.32
N HIS A 49 -20.03 -0.32 -4.44
CA HIS A 49 -19.23 0.90 -4.52
C HIS A 49 -19.74 1.99 -3.56
N LEU A 50 -21.05 2.16 -3.45
CA LEU A 50 -21.67 3.11 -2.53
C LEU A 50 -21.38 2.73 -1.07
N LYS A 51 -21.49 1.45 -0.72
CA LYS A 51 -21.19 0.96 0.64
C LYS A 51 -19.74 1.20 1.03
N VAL A 52 -18.79 1.01 0.11
CA VAL A 52 -17.36 1.28 0.37
C VAL A 52 -17.12 2.78 0.60
N LEU A 53 -17.74 3.66 -0.19
CA LEU A 53 -17.64 5.11 0.00
C LEU A 53 -18.25 5.55 1.34
N GLN A 54 -19.38 4.95 1.74
CA GLN A 54 -20.03 5.21 3.03
C GLN A 54 -19.16 4.73 4.20
N GLN A 55 -18.56 3.54 4.12
CA GLN A 55 -17.65 3.03 5.16
C GLN A 55 -16.39 3.89 5.33
N ALA A 56 -15.95 4.56 4.27
CA ALA A 56 -14.87 5.54 4.33
C ALA A 56 -15.33 6.93 4.80
N SER A 57 -16.57 7.08 5.23
CA SER A 57 -17.18 8.34 5.66
C SER A 57 -17.12 9.44 4.59
N LEU A 58 -17.02 9.08 3.30
CA LEU A 58 -16.95 10.02 2.18
C LEU A 58 -18.32 10.44 1.69
N ILE A 59 -19.32 9.57 1.86
CA ILE A 59 -20.73 9.83 1.50
C ILE A 59 -21.66 9.41 2.62
N GLU A 60 -22.85 9.99 2.61
CA GLU A 60 -24.00 9.59 3.41
C GLU A 60 -25.04 8.96 2.48
N LEU A 61 -25.66 7.87 2.92
CA LEU A 61 -26.73 7.17 2.21
C LEU A 61 -28.02 7.27 3.04
N GLU A 62 -29.10 7.77 2.44
CA GLU A 62 -30.43 7.93 3.04
C GLU A 62 -31.47 7.45 2.02
N GLU A 63 -32.39 6.55 2.38
CA GLU A 63 -33.56 6.13 1.57
C GLU A 63 -33.43 6.16 0.02
N GLY A 64 -32.36 5.56 -0.53
CA GLY A 64 -32.16 5.49 -2.00
C GLY A 64 -31.49 6.73 -2.62
N THR A 65 -31.02 7.67 -1.81
CA THR A 65 -30.18 8.79 -2.23
C THR A 65 -28.79 8.71 -1.60
N ALA A 66 -27.83 9.37 -2.25
CA ALA A 66 -26.48 9.54 -1.78
C ALA A 66 -26.09 11.02 -1.87
N LYS A 67 -25.37 11.50 -0.85
CA LYS A 67 -24.78 12.85 -0.84
C LYS A 67 -23.37 12.78 -0.28
N LEU A 68 -22.49 13.69 -0.68
CA LEU A 68 -21.18 13.82 -0.04
C LEU A 68 -21.36 14.13 1.45
N SER A 69 -20.57 13.52 2.31
CA SER A 69 -20.48 13.94 3.71
C SER A 69 -19.71 15.27 3.80
N GLU A 70 -19.69 15.91 4.98
CA GLU A 70 -18.82 17.07 5.21
C GLU A 70 -17.33 16.70 4.98
N TYR A 71 -16.92 15.53 5.44
CA TYR A 71 -15.58 15.01 5.23
C TYR A 71 -15.28 14.75 3.74
N GLY A 72 -16.22 14.15 3.00
CA GLY A 72 -16.07 13.92 1.56
C GLY A 72 -15.96 15.21 0.74
N ARG A 73 -16.75 16.24 1.08
CA ARG A 73 -16.63 17.57 0.46
C ARG A 73 -15.26 18.20 0.72
N ASN A 74 -14.79 18.14 1.96
CA ASN A 74 -13.47 18.66 2.34
C ASN A 74 -12.33 17.86 1.68
N PHE A 75 -12.50 16.55 1.50
CA PHE A 75 -11.54 15.70 0.80
C PHE A 75 -11.37 16.08 -0.68
N LEU A 76 -12.47 16.41 -1.39
CA LEU A 76 -12.41 16.87 -2.78
C LEU A 76 -11.76 18.26 -2.90
N LYS A 77 -12.12 19.20 -2.02
CA LYS A 77 -11.56 20.56 -2.00
C LYS A 77 -10.09 20.62 -1.56
N GLY A 78 -9.68 19.73 -0.64
CA GLY A 78 -8.31 19.69 -0.10
C GLY A 78 -7.23 19.22 -1.09
N LYS A 79 -7.59 18.85 -2.32
CA LYS A 79 -6.63 18.52 -3.38
C LYS A 79 -5.90 19.75 -3.97
N GLU A 80 -6.40 20.96 -3.76
CA GLU A 80 -5.77 22.17 -4.31
C GLU A 80 -4.72 22.81 -3.38
N ASP A 81 -4.67 22.47 -2.08
CA ASP A 81 -4.04 23.38 -1.10
C ASP A 81 -3.02 22.76 -0.10
N LYS A 82 -2.32 21.69 -0.47
CA LYS A 82 -1.20 21.16 0.36
C LYS A 82 0.10 21.01 -0.42
N GLY A 83 0.55 22.12 -0.98
CA GLY A 83 1.90 22.32 -1.52
C GLY A 83 2.73 23.24 -0.64
N ALA A 84 2.99 22.90 0.62
CA ALA A 84 4.03 23.55 1.41
C ALA A 84 4.33 22.77 2.70
N GLU A 85 5.46 22.06 2.73
CA GLU A 85 6.53 22.35 3.70
C GLU A 85 7.81 21.53 3.44
N LYS A 86 8.90 22.29 3.26
CA LYS A 86 10.34 22.05 3.45
C LYS A 86 11.04 20.90 2.70
N ASN A 87 11.52 21.28 1.50
CA ASN A 87 12.75 20.87 0.81
C ASN A 87 13.58 19.72 1.41
N SER A 88 13.60 18.59 0.70
CA SER A 88 14.80 17.78 0.59
C SER A 88 14.97 17.37 -0.89
N ASP A 89 15.95 18.01 -1.52
CA ASP A 89 16.02 18.18 -2.96
C ASP A 89 16.49 16.90 -3.68
N LEU A 90 15.65 16.35 -4.56
CA LEU A 90 15.99 15.23 -5.47
C LEU A 90 16.54 15.75 -6.81
N SER A 91 16.56 17.07 -7.06
CA SER A 91 16.86 17.67 -8.37
C SER A 91 18.24 17.34 -8.93
N GLN A 92 19.19 17.01 -8.05
CA GLN A 92 20.57 16.67 -8.44
C GLN A 92 20.81 15.16 -8.57
N ALA A 93 19.83 14.32 -8.18
CA ALA A 93 19.96 12.88 -8.27
C ALA A 93 19.82 12.42 -9.73
N LYS A 94 20.67 11.46 -10.12
CA LYS A 94 20.59 10.83 -11.45
C LYS A 94 19.84 9.49 -11.34
N PRO A 95 19.08 9.09 -12.38
CA PRO A 95 18.49 7.77 -12.45
C PRO A 95 19.52 6.68 -12.17
N VAL A 96 19.11 5.68 -11.40
CA VAL A 96 19.94 4.53 -11.03
C VAL A 96 19.65 3.33 -11.93
N GLU A 97 20.70 2.56 -12.20
CA GLU A 97 20.66 1.29 -12.92
C GLU A 97 21.17 0.16 -12.03
N ILE A 98 20.64 -1.04 -12.21
CA ILE A 98 21.16 -2.26 -11.55
C ILE A 98 22.38 -2.69 -12.36
N VAL A 99 23.56 -2.52 -11.78
CA VAL A 99 24.82 -2.80 -12.48
C VAL A 99 25.35 -4.20 -12.22
N GLU A 100 24.92 -4.83 -11.12
CA GLU A 100 25.41 -6.15 -10.76
C GLU A 100 24.49 -6.88 -9.78
N VAL A 101 24.34 -8.19 -9.95
CA VAL A 101 23.75 -9.12 -8.98
C VAL A 101 24.78 -10.21 -8.71
N ARG A 102 25.45 -10.15 -7.55
CA ARG A 102 26.66 -10.94 -7.29
C ARG A 102 26.41 -12.32 -6.69
N GLN A 103 25.39 -12.45 -5.82
CA GLN A 103 25.36 -13.59 -4.93
C GLN A 103 23.97 -13.92 -4.42
N LEU A 104 23.53 -15.16 -4.67
CA LEU A 104 22.47 -15.85 -3.93
C LEU A 104 23.17 -16.78 -2.93
N LEU A 105 23.08 -16.45 -1.64
CA LEU A 105 23.62 -17.28 -0.56
C LEU A 105 22.47 -17.74 0.34
N PRO A 106 22.61 -18.82 1.12
CA PRO A 106 21.59 -19.18 2.10
C PRO A 106 21.28 -18.02 3.06
N CYS A 107 20.00 -17.81 3.37
CA CYS A 107 19.56 -16.83 4.35
C CYS A 107 19.83 -17.36 5.76
N ILE A 108 20.29 -16.48 6.66
CA ILE A 108 20.61 -16.86 8.05
C ILE A 108 19.33 -17.15 8.84
N ALA A 109 18.25 -16.43 8.56
CA ALA A 109 16.98 -16.57 9.28
C ALA A 109 16.16 -17.78 8.82
N ASP A 110 16.35 -18.25 7.59
CA ASP A 110 15.62 -19.35 7.00
C ASP A 110 16.49 -20.06 5.95
N SER A 111 16.85 -21.31 6.21
CA SER A 111 17.72 -22.10 5.33
C SER A 111 17.11 -22.43 3.98
N SER A 112 15.79 -22.32 3.83
CA SER A 112 15.08 -22.51 2.56
C SER A 112 15.09 -21.26 1.67
N LYS A 113 15.54 -20.13 2.20
CA LYS A 113 15.58 -18.84 1.51
C LYS A 113 17.00 -18.40 1.26
N PHE A 114 17.13 -17.37 0.44
CA PHE A 114 18.38 -16.80 -0.01
C PHE A 114 18.52 -15.35 0.46
N ARG A 115 19.78 -14.93 0.58
CA ARG A 115 20.19 -13.52 0.61
C ARG A 115 20.79 -13.15 -0.73
N VAL A 116 20.48 -11.96 -1.19
CA VAL A 116 20.96 -11.40 -2.46
C VAL A 116 21.81 -10.18 -2.18
N ILE A 117 22.93 -10.06 -2.91
CA ILE A 117 23.74 -8.84 -2.93
C ILE A 117 23.75 -8.32 -4.37
N ALA A 118 23.34 -7.07 -4.52
CA ALA A 118 23.33 -6.35 -5.78
C ALA A 118 23.95 -4.95 -5.62
N ASN A 119 24.17 -4.29 -6.75
CA ASN A 119 24.67 -2.92 -6.76
C ASN A 119 23.86 -2.07 -7.75
N MET A 120 23.51 -0.86 -7.32
CA MET A 120 22.88 0.18 -8.12
C MET A 120 23.86 1.34 -8.33
N ALA A 121 23.85 1.93 -9.52
CA ALA A 121 24.70 3.08 -9.85
C ALA A 121 23.91 4.16 -10.61
N PRO A 122 24.18 5.46 -10.36
CA PRO A 122 25.18 5.98 -9.44
C PRO A 122 24.75 5.86 -7.96
N PRO A 123 25.70 5.96 -7.01
CA PRO A 123 25.38 5.99 -5.59
C PRO A 123 24.43 7.14 -5.24
N LEU A 124 23.48 6.89 -4.33
CA LEU A 124 22.46 7.86 -3.91
C LEU A 124 22.89 8.71 -2.71
N GLY A 125 23.88 8.28 -1.94
CA GLY A 125 24.41 9.03 -0.80
C GLY A 125 23.33 9.54 0.16
N GLY A 126 23.40 10.84 0.51
CA GLY A 126 22.47 11.50 1.42
C GLY A 126 21.03 11.64 0.90
N THR A 127 20.82 11.53 -0.42
CA THR A 127 19.49 11.57 -1.05
C THR A 127 18.63 10.38 -0.65
N LEU A 128 19.26 9.29 -0.21
CA LEU A 128 18.56 8.07 0.18
C LEU A 128 17.57 8.27 1.34
N LYS A 129 17.85 9.20 2.25
CA LYS A 129 16.95 9.52 3.37
C LYS A 129 15.61 10.07 2.90
N VAL A 130 15.61 10.81 1.79
CA VAL A 130 14.42 11.45 1.19
C VAL A 130 13.45 10.43 0.62
N LEU A 131 13.95 9.25 0.25
CA LEU A 131 13.16 8.19 -0.34
C LEU A 131 12.40 7.36 0.72
N GLU A 132 12.72 7.52 2.00
CA GLU A 132 12.15 6.73 3.10
C GLU A 132 10.60 6.73 3.14
N PRO A 133 9.91 7.88 2.95
CA PRO A 133 8.45 7.94 2.94
C PRO A 133 7.76 7.21 1.78
N LEU A 134 8.49 6.80 0.74
CA LEU A 134 7.93 6.05 -0.39
C LEU A 134 7.56 4.62 -0.02
N PHE A 135 8.13 4.11 1.07
CA PHE A 135 8.05 2.72 1.44
C PHE A 135 7.20 2.59 2.71
N PRO A 136 6.06 1.86 2.68
CA PRO A 136 5.14 1.78 3.81
C PRO A 136 5.79 1.24 5.11
N ARG A 137 6.63 0.22 4.97
CA ARG A 137 7.40 -0.38 6.07
C ARG A 137 8.88 -0.12 5.87
N SER A 138 9.32 1.08 6.19
CA SER A 138 10.71 1.48 6.04
C SER A 138 11.28 2.13 7.29
N ARG A 139 12.60 2.31 7.28
CA ARG A 139 13.32 3.23 8.16
C ARG A 139 14.65 3.58 7.53
N TYR A 140 15.10 4.81 7.75
CA TYR A 140 16.45 5.22 7.41
C TYR A 140 17.36 5.17 8.65
N SER A 141 18.59 4.70 8.49
CA SER A 141 19.61 4.72 9.55
C SER A 141 20.76 5.64 9.15
N ASP A 142 20.90 6.77 9.85
CA ASP A 142 22.02 7.68 9.66
C ASP A 142 23.38 7.00 9.99
N ARG A 143 23.41 6.09 10.98
CA ARG A 143 24.62 5.38 11.42
C ARG A 143 25.30 4.57 10.32
N ILE A 144 24.51 3.89 9.49
CA ILE A 144 25.03 3.01 8.42
C ILE A 144 24.72 3.54 7.02
N SER A 145 24.17 4.76 6.93
CA SER A 145 23.70 5.40 5.69
C SER A 145 22.89 4.42 4.82
N ALA A 146 21.80 3.90 5.39
CA ALA A 146 21.00 2.89 4.69
C ALA A 146 19.50 3.07 4.91
N LEU A 147 18.75 2.86 3.83
CA LEU A 147 17.31 2.72 3.81
C LEU A 147 16.96 1.24 3.90
N ILE A 148 16.26 0.87 4.96
CA ILE A 148 15.80 -0.48 5.21
C ILE A 148 14.29 -0.49 4.93
N THR A 149 13.85 -1.39 4.06
CA THR A 149 12.45 -1.56 3.67
C THR A 149 12.04 -3.01 3.82
N GLN A 150 10.76 -3.23 4.09
CA GLN A 150 10.15 -4.55 4.15
C GLN A 150 8.92 -4.58 3.25
N LYS A 151 8.80 -5.63 2.43
CA LYS A 151 7.61 -5.92 1.63
C LYS A 151 7.30 -7.41 1.78
N GLY A 152 6.23 -7.74 2.50
CA GLY A 152 6.00 -9.10 2.97
C GLY A 152 7.19 -9.59 3.81
N GLU A 153 7.75 -10.75 3.47
CA GLU A 153 8.92 -11.30 4.18
C GLU A 153 10.26 -10.70 3.73
N ILE A 154 10.30 -10.08 2.54
CA ILE A 154 11.54 -9.60 1.93
C ILE A 154 11.99 -8.33 2.65
N ILE A 155 13.19 -8.40 3.23
CA ILE A 155 13.85 -7.24 3.82
C ILE A 155 14.93 -6.77 2.85
N THR A 156 14.84 -5.51 2.43
CA THR A 156 15.79 -4.89 1.50
C THR A 156 16.49 -3.72 2.17
N THR A 157 17.82 -3.77 2.19
CA THR A 157 18.67 -2.67 2.64
C THR A 157 19.40 -2.08 1.44
N LEU A 158 19.08 -0.84 1.11
CA LEU A 158 19.81 -0.02 0.15
C LEU A 158 20.77 0.88 0.93
N TYR A 159 22.06 0.85 0.58
CA TYR A 159 23.10 1.68 1.19
C TYR A 159 23.35 2.92 0.31
N GLY A 160 23.77 4.03 0.93
CA GLY A 160 24.13 5.25 0.21
C GLY A 160 25.23 5.05 -0.85
N THR A 161 26.03 4.00 -0.71
CA THR A 161 27.06 3.59 -1.69
C THR A 161 26.49 2.97 -2.97
N GLY A 162 25.19 2.70 -3.05
CA GLY A 162 24.55 1.97 -4.14
C GLY A 162 24.47 0.45 -3.91
N LYS A 163 25.12 -0.08 -2.88
CA LYS A 163 24.99 -1.49 -2.52
C LYS A 163 23.56 -1.80 -2.08
N VAL A 164 23.01 -2.92 -2.54
CA VAL A 164 21.71 -3.45 -2.12
C VAL A 164 21.90 -4.84 -1.54
N THR A 165 21.29 -5.10 -0.39
CA THR A 165 21.19 -6.44 0.17
C THR A 165 19.73 -6.80 0.41
N MET A 166 19.30 -7.96 -0.06
CA MET A 166 17.96 -8.49 0.19
C MET A 166 18.05 -9.80 0.96
N THR A 167 17.12 -10.05 1.87
CA THR A 167 17.01 -11.32 2.61
C THR A 167 15.60 -11.88 2.49
N MET A 168 15.42 -13.16 2.82
CA MET A 168 14.14 -13.87 2.70
C MET A 168 13.64 -14.02 1.26
N ILE A 169 14.58 -14.09 0.31
CA ILE A 169 14.29 -14.30 -1.11
C ILE A 169 14.10 -15.79 -1.38
N LYS A 170 13.08 -16.17 -2.14
CA LYS A 170 12.77 -17.57 -2.48
C LYS A 170 13.60 -18.08 -3.65
N ASN A 171 13.84 -17.25 -4.66
CA ASN A 171 14.56 -17.61 -5.88
C ASN A 171 15.10 -16.37 -6.60
N GLU A 172 15.82 -16.60 -7.69
CA GLU A 172 16.43 -15.52 -8.49
C GLU A 172 15.39 -14.59 -9.15
N ASP A 173 14.24 -15.12 -9.57
CA ASP A 173 13.20 -14.32 -10.21
C ASP A 173 12.56 -13.33 -9.24
N GLU A 174 12.26 -13.75 -8.02
CA GLU A 174 11.78 -12.87 -6.94
C GLU A 174 12.81 -11.79 -6.60
N ALA A 175 14.10 -12.14 -6.64
CA ALA A 175 15.18 -11.16 -6.47
C ALA A 175 15.19 -10.10 -7.57
N ARG A 176 15.09 -10.54 -8.83
CA ARG A 176 15.10 -9.65 -10.00
C ARG A 176 13.90 -8.73 -9.98
N GLU A 177 12.72 -9.26 -9.71
CA GLU A 177 11.49 -8.47 -9.59
C GLU A 177 11.57 -7.44 -8.45
N ALA A 178 12.12 -7.83 -7.29
CA ALA A 178 12.29 -6.92 -6.16
C ALA A 178 13.29 -5.78 -6.48
N LEU A 179 14.40 -6.08 -7.15
CA LEU A 179 15.37 -5.07 -7.57
C LEU A 179 14.81 -4.11 -8.62
N GLU A 180 14.10 -4.64 -9.60
CA GLU A 180 13.46 -3.85 -10.66
C GLU A 180 12.38 -2.92 -10.09
N ASN A 181 11.56 -3.42 -9.16
CA ASN A 181 10.59 -2.60 -8.43
C ASN A 181 11.29 -1.49 -7.62
N LEU A 182 12.36 -1.81 -6.90
CA LEU A 182 13.15 -0.82 -6.16
C LEU A 182 13.70 0.25 -7.10
N ARG A 183 14.31 -0.14 -8.23
CA ARG A 183 14.82 0.79 -9.25
C ARG A 183 13.72 1.69 -9.77
N GLY A 184 12.55 1.13 -10.09
CA GLY A 184 11.38 1.86 -10.59
C GLY A 184 10.93 2.95 -9.62
N ILE A 185 10.74 2.60 -8.34
CA ILE A 185 10.31 3.54 -7.29
C ILE A 185 11.32 4.69 -7.13
N VAL A 186 12.62 4.34 -7.08
CA VAL A 186 13.70 5.33 -6.94
C VAL A 186 13.71 6.29 -8.14
N ASN A 187 13.71 5.75 -9.36
CA ASN A 187 13.80 6.56 -10.58
C ASN A 187 12.55 7.41 -10.82
N GLU A 188 11.37 6.90 -10.47
CA GLU A 188 10.14 7.68 -10.52
C GLU A 188 10.18 8.87 -9.55
N ALA A 189 10.70 8.66 -8.34
CA ALA A 189 10.86 9.75 -7.36
C ALA A 189 11.89 10.79 -7.84
N ILE A 190 13.02 10.34 -8.38
CA ILE A 190 14.04 11.23 -8.97
C ILE A 190 13.44 12.04 -10.12
N ALA A 191 12.70 11.40 -11.04
CA ALA A 191 12.07 12.07 -12.17
C ALA A 191 11.06 13.14 -11.75
N LYS A 192 10.35 12.92 -10.64
CA LYS A 192 9.43 13.92 -10.05
C LYS A 192 10.15 15.08 -9.37
N GLY A 193 11.43 14.93 -9.00
CA GLY A 193 12.26 15.97 -8.39
C GLY A 193 11.82 16.45 -7.00
N ILE A 194 10.71 15.94 -6.47
CA ILE A 194 10.09 16.39 -5.22
C ILE A 194 10.16 15.25 -4.21
N ALA A 195 10.68 15.56 -3.02
CA ALA A 195 10.59 14.68 -1.86
C ALA A 195 9.12 14.32 -1.59
N PRO A 196 8.76 13.03 -1.56
CA PRO A 196 7.42 12.62 -1.17
C PRO A 196 7.17 13.12 0.26
N VAL A 197 6.06 13.82 0.44
CA VAL A 197 5.64 14.33 1.76
C VAL A 197 5.70 13.17 2.74
N PRO A 198 6.38 13.32 3.90
CA PRO A 198 6.40 12.31 4.94
C PRO A 198 4.98 11.83 5.23
N ARG A 199 4.67 10.60 4.85
CA ARG A 199 3.38 9.98 5.17
C ARG A 199 3.51 9.34 6.54
N GLU A 200 2.48 9.49 7.36
CA GLU A 200 2.41 8.77 8.62
C GLU A 200 2.47 7.26 8.31
N LYS A 201 3.42 6.56 8.93
CA LYS A 201 3.60 5.12 8.71
C LYS A 201 2.40 4.39 9.26
N VAL A 202 1.53 3.98 8.36
CA VAL A 202 0.33 3.27 8.76
C VAL A 202 0.71 1.82 9.08
N ARG A 203 0.75 1.51 10.38
CA ARG A 203 0.96 0.13 10.85
C ARG A 203 -0.34 -0.65 10.69
N VAL A 204 -0.25 -1.89 10.21
CA VAL A 204 -1.38 -2.83 10.20
C VAL A 204 -1.19 -3.81 11.33
N GLU A 205 -2.14 -3.86 12.25
CA GLU A 205 -2.16 -4.84 13.33
C GLU A 205 -2.90 -6.12 12.92
N PRO A 206 -2.57 -7.28 13.51
CA PRO A 206 -3.22 -8.54 13.12
C PRO A 206 -4.73 -8.51 13.43
N MET A 207 -5.12 -7.75 14.47
CA MET A 207 -6.54 -7.58 14.80
C MET A 207 -7.30 -6.77 13.73
N GLU A 208 -6.65 -5.83 13.05
CA GLU A 208 -7.27 -5.09 11.95
C GLU A 208 -7.57 -6.01 10.78
N ILE A 209 -6.65 -6.91 10.43
CA ILE A 209 -6.86 -7.94 9.40
C ILE A 209 -7.96 -8.91 9.84
N TYR A 210 -7.87 -9.43 11.06
CA TYR A 210 -8.79 -10.44 11.58
C TYR A 210 -10.26 -10.01 11.51
N LYS A 211 -10.55 -8.74 11.78
CA LYS A 211 -11.91 -8.17 11.71
C LYS A 211 -12.58 -8.36 10.35
N TYR A 212 -11.81 -8.36 9.26
CA TYR A 212 -12.33 -8.52 7.90
C TYR A 212 -12.22 -9.96 7.39
N LEU A 213 -11.59 -10.88 8.14
CA LEU A 213 -11.62 -12.30 7.77
C LEU A 213 -13.02 -12.90 7.97
N PRO A 214 -13.31 -14.06 7.36
CA PRO A 214 -14.57 -14.79 7.58
C PRO A 214 -14.79 -15.23 9.04
N GLN A 215 -13.74 -15.28 9.86
CA GLN A 215 -13.77 -15.67 11.28
C GLN A 215 -14.39 -17.06 11.57
N THR A 216 -14.46 -17.92 10.55
CA THR A 216 -15.01 -19.29 10.67
C THR A 216 -14.01 -20.31 11.25
N ASN A 217 -12.73 -19.97 11.33
CA ASN A 217 -11.64 -20.87 11.73
C ASN A 217 -11.64 -22.21 10.97
N CYS A 218 -12.07 -22.20 9.69
CA CYS A 218 -12.31 -23.41 8.92
C CYS A 218 -11.08 -24.26 8.55
N GLY A 219 -9.86 -23.74 8.74
CA GLY A 219 -8.61 -24.45 8.41
C GLY A 219 -8.32 -24.66 6.93
N LYS A 220 -9.18 -24.21 6.00
CA LYS A 220 -9.01 -24.40 4.54
C LYS A 220 -7.69 -23.84 3.98
N CYS A 221 -7.12 -22.83 4.64
CA CYS A 221 -5.84 -22.22 4.27
C CYS A 221 -4.61 -22.90 4.92
N GLY A 222 -4.81 -23.97 5.70
CA GLY A 222 -3.75 -24.68 6.43
C GLY A 222 -3.33 -24.03 7.76
N GLU A 223 -4.01 -22.97 8.19
CA GLU A 223 -3.72 -22.27 9.45
C GLU A 223 -4.66 -22.72 10.58
N GLN A 224 -4.15 -22.70 11.82
CA GLN A 224 -4.90 -23.15 13.01
C GLN A 224 -6.15 -22.32 13.31
N SER A 225 -6.13 -21.03 12.96
CA SER A 225 -7.27 -20.12 13.14
C SER A 225 -7.19 -18.96 12.15
N CYS A 226 -8.30 -18.25 11.96
CA CYS A 226 -8.32 -17.01 11.19
C CYS A 226 -7.39 -15.96 11.82
N TYR A 227 -7.22 -15.94 13.14
CA TYR A 227 -6.28 -15.02 13.79
C TYR A 227 -4.82 -15.40 13.50
N THR A 228 -4.50 -16.69 13.46
CA THR A 228 -3.18 -17.17 13.02
C THR A 228 -2.89 -16.77 11.57
N PHE A 229 -3.88 -16.91 10.68
CA PHE A 229 -3.79 -16.41 9.30
C PHE A 229 -3.54 -14.90 9.26
N ALA A 230 -4.22 -14.11 10.11
CA ALA A 230 -4.02 -12.66 10.18
C ALA A 230 -2.61 -12.27 10.63
N ILE A 231 -2.05 -12.95 11.64
CA ILE A 231 -0.65 -12.76 12.09
C ILE A 231 0.32 -13.04 10.95
N LYS A 232 0.17 -14.19 10.29
CA LYS A 232 1.05 -14.58 9.18
C LYS A 232 0.91 -13.66 7.98
N LEU A 233 -0.30 -13.19 7.69
CA LEU A 233 -0.52 -12.26 6.59
C LEU A 233 0.21 -10.95 6.88
N MET A 234 0.11 -10.42 8.10
CA MET A 234 0.84 -9.23 8.57
C MET A 234 2.37 -9.41 8.61
N GLY A 235 2.83 -10.64 8.81
CA GLY A 235 4.24 -11.02 8.69
C GLY A 235 4.73 -11.19 7.25
N GLY A 236 3.81 -11.29 6.29
CA GLY A 236 4.10 -11.62 4.89
C GLY A 236 4.29 -13.13 4.60
N GLU A 237 4.15 -13.99 5.61
CA GLU A 237 4.35 -15.46 5.52
C GLU A 237 3.24 -16.17 4.72
N THR A 238 2.12 -15.50 4.52
CA THR A 238 1.00 -15.98 3.70
C THR A 238 0.45 -14.85 2.83
N ASN A 239 -0.46 -15.18 1.92
CA ASN A 239 -1.14 -14.20 1.06
C ASN A 239 -2.66 -14.35 1.16
N LEU A 240 -3.38 -13.30 0.76
CA LEU A 240 -4.85 -13.27 0.81
C LEU A 240 -5.50 -14.39 0.01
N GLU A 241 -4.88 -14.78 -1.11
CA GLU A 241 -5.39 -15.82 -2.01
C GLU A 241 -5.54 -17.19 -1.35
N LYS A 242 -4.77 -17.49 -0.30
CA LYS A 242 -4.87 -18.75 0.45
C LYS A 242 -6.17 -18.86 1.25
N CYS A 243 -6.83 -17.76 1.60
CA CYS A 243 -8.12 -17.79 2.28
C CYS A 243 -9.24 -17.91 1.24
N THR A 244 -9.52 -19.14 0.79
CA THR A 244 -10.53 -19.38 -0.25
C THR A 244 -11.94 -18.87 0.08
N PRO A 245 -12.43 -18.86 1.35
CA PRO A 245 -13.75 -18.31 1.64
C PRO A 245 -13.85 -16.80 1.37
N LEU A 246 -12.75 -16.03 1.41
CA LEU A 246 -12.79 -14.59 1.08
C LEU A 246 -13.18 -14.31 -0.38
N LYS A 247 -13.15 -15.33 -1.26
CA LYS A 247 -13.54 -15.20 -2.67
C LYS A 247 -15.05 -15.32 -2.88
N GLU A 248 -15.80 -15.68 -1.83
CA GLU A 248 -17.26 -15.74 -1.90
C GLU A 248 -17.84 -14.32 -2.00
N PRO A 249 -18.94 -14.11 -2.78
CA PRO A 249 -19.52 -12.79 -2.98
C PRO A 249 -19.85 -12.03 -1.69
N ASP A 250 -20.25 -12.75 -0.65
CA ASP A 250 -20.59 -12.22 0.67
C ASP A 250 -19.42 -11.49 1.35
N TYR A 251 -18.18 -11.86 0.99
CA TYR A 251 -16.96 -11.25 1.52
C TYR A 251 -16.29 -10.28 0.54
N ALA A 252 -16.92 -9.91 -0.58
CA ALA A 252 -16.32 -9.03 -1.57
C ALA A 252 -15.78 -7.71 -0.98
N THR A 253 -16.54 -7.08 -0.06
CA THR A 253 -16.13 -5.81 0.57
C THR A 253 -14.96 -6.03 1.51
N ASN A 254 -15.00 -7.12 2.26
CA ASN A 254 -13.93 -7.49 3.17
C ASN A 254 -12.64 -7.81 2.41
N PHE A 255 -12.74 -8.53 1.29
CA PHE A 255 -11.60 -8.87 0.45
C PHE A 255 -10.96 -7.62 -0.15
N GLU A 256 -11.75 -6.68 -0.69
CA GLU A 256 -11.21 -5.42 -1.19
C GLU A 256 -10.55 -4.59 -0.08
N HIS A 257 -11.15 -4.55 1.12
CA HIS A 257 -10.56 -3.87 2.26
C HIS A 257 -9.20 -4.49 2.64
N LEU A 258 -9.16 -5.81 2.72
CA LEU A 258 -7.95 -6.58 3.02
C LEU A 258 -6.86 -6.40 1.97
N GLN A 259 -7.21 -6.31 0.68
CA GLN A 259 -6.25 -6.01 -0.38
C GLN A 259 -5.55 -4.66 -0.15
N VAL A 260 -6.29 -3.64 0.31
CA VAL A 260 -5.68 -2.35 0.61
C VAL A 260 -4.85 -2.38 1.88
N LEU A 261 -5.30 -3.09 2.93
CA LEU A 261 -4.45 -3.32 4.10
C LEU A 261 -3.15 -4.04 3.72
N SER A 262 -3.20 -5.00 2.79
CA SER A 262 -2.02 -5.73 2.33
C SER A 262 -0.99 -4.87 1.59
N ALA A 263 -1.39 -3.71 1.05
CA ALA A 263 -0.46 -2.76 0.45
C ALA A 263 0.43 -2.05 1.48
N TYR A 264 0.07 -2.11 2.77
CA TYR A 264 0.85 -1.55 3.88
C TYR A 264 1.69 -2.61 4.61
N ILE A 265 1.70 -3.86 4.14
CA ILE A 265 2.36 -5.02 4.74
C ILE A 265 3.54 -5.47 3.88
#